data_AF-A0AAD7XRK5-F1
#
_entry.id   AF-A0AAD7XRK5-F1
#
_cell.length_a   1.000
_cell.length_b   1.000
_cell.length_c   1.000
_cell.angle_alpha   90.00
_cell.angle_beta   90.00
_cell.angle_gamma   90.00
#
_symmetry.space_group_name_H-M   'P 1'
#
loop_
_entity.id
_entity.type
_entity.pdbx_description
1 polymer ?
#
loop_
_entity_poly.entity_id
_entity_poly.type
_entity_poly.pdbx_seq_one_letter_code
_entity_poly.pdbx_strand_id
1 'polypeptide(L)'
;MKRSRSPEPECRYCFESEGELVPDVCNCRGAQRFVHLDCLRKWQRMVLVSQPTHPMAYDDDLRQQRCNVCQAEFRCEPPSRYALMASFTGPRVAELVKVGSLIASRRDFDDEDEEHWRESAYLITKVEASAGVYRVAAETVEERQQLREKVVLGRDGETRLWFMGKAMRIARGNVDDETLPLRLTLEDASSCDGDDMVAAVNLSRLRVLDDPRHSRSRLRATLAERKAWREFERRYGAFPLERARRRTVLEHYIGGPVAQSFVSRCVVFVGDSWLVLDNLVEALAVTVSRRKQPKVAAGDFTRLCLPSHRDLDGKLVQVLRQDRERGFGGTEEEEEEDKSNSKWLVRLAKAELCLDDDAPFPAAAAPKAKILAVNARSLVETARAAAHLERREESSVVVYVFWGYAAWSRVQLLAETARGHWGLCRADLEDLERRPSERRRALEDRLVFAPITAMTDSAIAADAALRS
;
A
#
# COMPACT_ATOMS: atom_id res chain seq x y z
N MET A 1 71.60 -15.26 15.00
CA MET A 1 70.12 -15.32 14.99
C MET A 1 69.58 -14.12 14.23
N LYS A 2 69.13 -14.30 12.97
CA LYS A 2 68.45 -13.22 12.22
C LYS A 2 67.10 -12.98 12.91
N ARG A 3 66.87 -11.79 13.46
CA ARG A 3 65.53 -11.39 13.91
C ARG A 3 64.63 -11.40 12.67
N SER A 4 63.81 -12.44 12.52
CA SER A 4 62.77 -12.46 11.49
C SER A 4 61.87 -11.26 11.76
N ARG A 5 61.80 -10.31 10.83
CA ARG A 5 60.80 -9.25 10.88
C ARG A 5 59.44 -9.93 11.02
N SER A 6 58.66 -9.52 12.01
CA SER A 6 57.26 -9.92 12.09
C SER A 6 56.58 -9.50 10.79
N PRO A 7 55.81 -10.40 10.14
CA PRO A 7 55.11 -10.06 8.91
C PRO A 7 54.21 -8.84 9.14
N GLU A 8 54.08 -8.00 8.11
CA GLU A 8 53.18 -6.85 8.16
C GLU A 8 51.74 -7.35 8.36
N PRO A 9 50.91 -6.61 9.11
CA PRO A 9 49.52 -6.99 9.29
C PRO A 9 48.77 -6.91 7.96
N GLU A 10 47.98 -7.94 7.66
CA GLU A 10 47.16 -8.05 6.45
C GLU A 10 45.70 -8.30 6.83
N CYS A 11 44.77 -7.82 6.00
CA CYS A 11 43.34 -8.07 6.18
C CYS A 11 43.02 -9.56 5.98
N ARG A 12 42.33 -10.20 6.94
CA ARG A 12 41.99 -11.63 6.84
C ARG A 12 41.06 -12.02 5.68
N TYR A 13 40.41 -11.05 5.03
CA TYR A 13 39.42 -11.30 3.98
C TYR A 13 39.98 -11.09 2.56
N CYS A 14 40.81 -10.06 2.34
CA CYS A 14 41.43 -9.80 1.03
C CYS A 14 42.93 -10.12 0.97
N PHE A 15 43.57 -10.37 2.12
CA PHE A 15 45.01 -10.62 2.25
C PHE A 15 45.90 -9.44 1.81
N GLU A 16 45.35 -8.23 1.81
CA GLU A 16 46.08 -7.00 1.50
C GLU A 16 46.42 -6.24 2.79
N SER A 17 47.55 -5.56 2.81
CA SER A 17 47.99 -4.64 3.89
C SER A 17 47.66 -3.17 3.59
N GLU A 18 47.22 -2.85 2.38
CA GLU A 18 46.85 -1.49 1.97
C GLU A 18 45.49 -1.07 2.54
N GLY A 19 45.46 0.06 3.26
CA GLY A 19 44.23 0.64 3.82
C GLY A 19 44.22 0.66 5.36
N GLU A 20 43.11 1.15 5.92
CA GLU A 20 42.93 1.20 7.38
C GLU A 20 42.48 -0.18 7.91
N LEU A 21 43.42 -0.88 8.55
CA LEU A 21 43.13 -2.14 9.23
C LEU A 21 42.59 -1.88 10.63
N VAL A 22 41.41 -2.41 10.91
CA VAL A 22 40.81 -2.40 12.25
C VAL A 22 41.24 -3.66 12.99
N PRO A 23 42.06 -3.56 14.05
CA PRO A 23 42.37 -4.69 14.92
C PRO A 23 41.18 -5.00 15.82
N ASP A 24 41.16 -6.22 16.36
CA ASP A 24 40.32 -6.62 17.50
C ASP A 24 38.81 -6.43 17.29
N VAL A 25 38.34 -6.56 16.04
CA VAL A 25 36.89 -6.62 15.72
C VAL A 25 36.18 -7.81 16.37
N CYS A 26 36.92 -8.80 16.85
CA CYS A 26 36.47 -9.94 17.65
C CYS A 26 37.64 -10.48 18.50
N ASN A 27 37.49 -11.65 19.13
CA ASN A 27 38.52 -12.25 19.98
C ASN A 27 39.59 -13.08 19.22
N CYS A 28 39.69 -12.93 17.90
CA CYS A 28 40.75 -13.60 17.12
C CYS A 28 42.15 -13.06 17.50
N ARG A 29 43.17 -13.92 17.41
CA ARG A 29 44.57 -13.60 17.74
C ARG A 29 45.48 -13.74 16.51
N GLY A 30 46.69 -13.18 16.59
CA GLY A 30 47.66 -13.25 15.50
C GLY A 30 47.23 -12.45 14.27
N ALA A 31 47.53 -12.95 13.07
CA ALA A 31 47.16 -12.30 11.81
C ALA A 31 45.64 -12.19 11.58
N GLN A 32 44.84 -13.10 12.17
CA GLN A 32 43.38 -13.18 11.96
C GLN A 32 42.57 -12.06 12.64
N ARG A 33 43.22 -11.19 13.43
CA ARG A 33 42.56 -10.09 14.15
C ARG A 33 42.40 -8.81 13.33
N PHE A 34 43.16 -8.68 12.24
CA PHE A 34 43.17 -7.48 11.41
C PHE A 34 42.20 -7.64 10.24
N VAL A 35 41.32 -6.66 10.05
CA VAL A 35 40.37 -6.64 8.94
C VAL A 35 40.19 -5.22 8.40
N HIS A 36 39.98 -5.07 7.11
CA HIS A 36 39.33 -3.87 6.58
C HIS A 36 37.85 -3.89 6.98
N LEU A 37 37.35 -2.76 7.48
CA LEU A 37 35.93 -2.64 7.86
C LEU A 37 35.02 -2.94 6.66
N ASP A 38 35.37 -2.43 5.47
CA ASP A 38 34.63 -2.69 4.24
C ASP A 38 34.59 -4.16 3.85
N CYS A 39 35.70 -4.90 4.04
CA CYS A 39 35.74 -6.33 3.79
C CYS A 39 34.83 -7.09 4.75
N LEU A 40 34.83 -6.73 6.04
CA LEU A 40 33.91 -7.30 7.02
C LEU A 40 32.44 -7.00 6.63
N ARG A 41 32.12 -5.77 6.23
CA ARG A 41 30.76 -5.41 5.77
C ARG A 41 30.35 -6.13 4.49
N LYS A 42 31.26 -6.30 3.53
CA LYS A 42 31.03 -7.10 2.32
C LYS A 42 30.72 -8.55 2.69
N TRP A 43 31.48 -9.14 3.60
CA TRP A 43 31.23 -10.50 4.08
C TRP A 43 29.89 -10.63 4.84
N GLN A 44 29.60 -9.71 5.76
CA GLN A 44 28.31 -9.68 6.49
C GLN A 44 27.12 -9.57 5.52
N ARG A 45 27.26 -8.75 4.47
CA ARG A 45 26.27 -8.67 3.37
C ARG A 45 26.10 -9.98 2.63
N MET A 46 27.18 -10.66 2.28
CA MET A 46 27.13 -11.97 1.61
C MET A 46 26.43 -13.04 2.45
N VAL A 47 26.63 -13.03 3.77
CA VAL A 47 25.89 -13.92 4.68
C VAL A 47 24.40 -13.68 4.55
N LEU A 48 23.93 -12.42 4.61
CA LEU A 48 22.50 -12.10 4.49
C LEU A 48 21.91 -12.44 3.12
N VAL A 49 22.67 -12.25 2.04
CA VAL A 49 22.25 -12.66 0.69
C VAL A 49 21.90 -14.15 0.65
N SER A 50 22.69 -14.98 1.34
CA SER A 50 22.48 -16.43 1.41
C SER A 50 21.31 -16.86 2.31
N GLN A 51 20.76 -15.96 3.13
CA GLN A 51 19.65 -16.29 4.03
C GLN A 51 18.30 -16.20 3.30
N PRO A 52 17.32 -17.06 3.63
CA PRO A 52 15.96 -16.92 3.14
C PRO A 52 15.36 -15.53 3.43
N THR A 53 14.47 -15.06 2.54
CA THR A 53 13.70 -13.81 2.74
C THR A 53 12.68 -13.94 3.85
N HIS A 54 12.23 -15.15 4.14
CA HIS A 54 11.16 -15.38 5.09
C HIS A 54 11.58 -14.99 6.52
N PRO A 55 10.80 -14.19 7.25
CA PRO A 55 11.16 -13.70 8.57
C PRO A 55 11.53 -14.78 9.60
N MET A 56 10.96 -15.99 9.49
CA MET A 56 11.32 -17.11 10.38
C MET A 56 12.79 -17.54 10.29
N ALA A 57 13.43 -17.31 9.15
CA ALA A 57 14.82 -17.71 8.95
C ALA A 57 15.83 -16.68 9.48
N TYR A 58 15.37 -15.54 9.99
CA TYR A 58 16.26 -14.44 10.36
C TYR A 58 17.05 -14.72 11.64
N ASP A 59 16.41 -15.41 12.60
CA ASP A 59 17.03 -15.76 13.89
C ASP A 59 18.00 -16.95 13.79
N ASP A 60 17.94 -17.69 12.68
CA ASP A 60 18.63 -18.98 12.54
C ASP A 60 20.09 -18.86 12.16
N ASP A 61 20.52 -17.71 11.65
CA ASP A 61 21.87 -17.49 11.15
C ASP A 61 22.46 -16.22 11.76
N LEU A 62 23.33 -16.42 12.74
CA LEU A 62 24.05 -15.37 13.47
C LEU A 62 25.43 -15.09 12.88
N ARG A 63 25.79 -15.66 11.73
CA ARG A 63 27.14 -15.50 11.15
C ARG A 63 27.47 -14.02 10.89
N GLN A 64 26.49 -13.18 10.54
CA GLN A 64 26.72 -11.74 10.37
C GLN A 64 27.06 -11.02 11.69
N GLN A 65 26.68 -11.57 12.84
CA GLN A 65 26.91 -10.99 14.17
C GLN A 65 28.08 -11.64 14.91
N ARG A 66 28.44 -12.88 14.58
CA ARG A 66 29.47 -13.68 15.26
C ARG A 66 30.58 -14.11 14.31
N CYS A 67 31.80 -14.06 14.81
CA CYS A 67 32.97 -14.48 14.05
C CYS A 67 33.01 -16.00 13.88
N ASN A 68 33.01 -16.51 12.65
CA ASN A 68 33.12 -17.96 12.38
C ASN A 68 34.39 -18.62 12.94
N VAL A 69 35.45 -17.85 13.22
CA VAL A 69 36.73 -18.38 13.73
C VAL A 69 36.71 -18.52 15.25
N CYS A 70 36.41 -17.44 15.97
CA CYS A 70 36.49 -17.42 17.44
C CYS A 70 35.12 -17.46 18.14
N GLN A 71 34.02 -17.46 17.38
CA GLN A 71 32.62 -17.46 17.84
C GLN A 71 32.19 -16.25 18.69
N ALA A 72 33.10 -15.31 18.97
CA ALA A 72 32.79 -14.06 19.64
C ALA A 72 31.98 -13.12 18.74
N GLU A 73 31.11 -12.33 19.36
CA GLU A 73 30.38 -11.24 18.70
C GLU A 73 31.35 -10.19 18.19
N PHE A 74 31.00 -9.59 17.05
CA PHE A 74 31.78 -8.50 16.50
C PHE A 74 31.63 -7.25 17.38
N ARG A 75 32.75 -6.59 17.69
CA ARG A 75 32.77 -5.36 18.49
C ARG A 75 32.35 -4.12 17.71
N CYS A 76 32.41 -4.18 16.38
CA CYS A 76 31.85 -3.14 15.53
C CYS A 76 30.33 -3.32 15.47
N GLU A 77 29.57 -2.23 15.62
CA GLU A 77 28.11 -2.26 15.51
C GLU A 77 27.70 -2.85 14.16
N PRO A 78 26.95 -3.96 14.10
CA PRO A 78 26.49 -4.52 12.83
C PRO A 78 25.51 -3.54 12.16
N PRO A 79 25.50 -3.43 10.82
CA PRO A 79 24.47 -2.62 10.19
C PRO A 79 23.13 -3.31 10.40
N SER A 80 22.06 -2.55 10.62
CA SER A 80 20.73 -3.15 10.77
C SER A 80 20.35 -3.93 9.50
N ARG A 81 19.55 -4.98 9.65
CA ARG A 81 19.05 -5.76 8.50
C ARG A 81 18.33 -4.85 7.50
N TYR A 82 17.58 -3.86 8.00
CA TYR A 82 16.95 -2.82 7.20
C TYR A 82 17.98 -2.03 6.38
N ALA A 83 19.02 -1.48 7.02
CA ALA A 83 20.05 -0.70 6.32
C ALA A 83 20.74 -1.53 5.22
N LEU A 84 20.96 -2.82 5.48
CA LEU A 84 21.55 -3.73 4.50
C LEU A 84 20.61 -4.00 3.34
N MET A 85 19.34 -4.34 3.60
CA MET A 85 18.36 -4.58 2.52
C MET A 85 18.12 -3.31 1.69
N ALA A 86 17.96 -2.15 2.33
CA ALA A 86 17.80 -0.87 1.64
C ALA A 86 18.99 -0.56 0.72
N SER A 87 20.22 -0.94 1.12
CA SER A 87 21.41 -0.75 0.29
C SER A 87 21.41 -1.59 -1.00
N PHE A 88 20.73 -2.74 -1.02
CA PHE A 88 20.58 -3.57 -2.21
C PHE A 88 19.42 -3.14 -3.09
N THR A 89 18.31 -2.67 -2.49
CA THR A 89 17.14 -2.26 -3.26
C THR A 89 17.31 -0.88 -3.91
N GLY A 90 18.15 -0.01 -3.32
CA GLY A 90 18.35 1.36 -3.75
C GLY A 90 17.27 2.33 -3.22
N PRO A 91 17.60 3.62 -3.08
CA PRO A 91 16.76 4.60 -2.38
C PRO A 91 15.40 4.81 -3.08
N ARG A 92 15.38 4.82 -4.41
CA ARG A 92 14.16 5.06 -5.21
C ARG A 92 13.09 4.01 -4.94
N VAL A 93 13.47 2.73 -4.85
CA VAL A 93 12.53 1.63 -4.62
C VAL A 93 12.09 1.60 -3.16
N ALA A 94 13.01 1.85 -2.22
CA ALA A 94 12.68 1.94 -0.81
C ALA A 94 11.65 3.05 -0.52
N GLU A 95 11.73 4.18 -1.23
CA GLU A 95 10.79 5.29 -1.12
C GLU A 95 9.38 4.96 -1.65
N LEU A 96 9.26 3.97 -2.53
CA LEU A 96 7.98 3.49 -3.05
C LEU A 96 7.25 2.54 -2.09
N VAL A 97 7.89 2.09 -1.00
CA VAL A 97 7.23 1.30 0.04
C VAL A 97 6.42 2.24 0.96
N LYS A 98 5.32 2.75 0.42
CA LYS A 98 4.35 3.65 1.07
C LYS A 98 2.96 3.49 0.46
N VAL A 99 1.93 3.90 1.22
CA VAL A 99 0.52 3.82 0.81
C VAL A 99 0.31 4.49 -0.56
N GLY A 100 -0.55 3.88 -1.39
CA GLY A 100 -0.84 4.34 -2.74
C GLY A 100 0.22 3.93 -3.78
N SER A 101 1.15 3.06 -3.42
CA SER A 101 2.08 2.46 -4.38
C SER A 101 1.62 1.04 -4.73
N LEU A 102 1.99 0.57 -5.92
CA LEU A 102 1.73 -0.78 -6.40
C LEU A 102 2.99 -1.63 -6.27
N ILE A 103 2.80 -2.89 -5.89
CA ILE A 103 3.79 -3.96 -5.93
C ILE A 103 3.33 -4.94 -7.01
N ALA A 104 4.20 -5.33 -7.92
CA ALA A 104 3.83 -6.22 -9.00
C ALA A 104 4.92 -7.27 -9.25
N SER A 105 4.52 -8.52 -9.43
CA SER A 105 5.46 -9.64 -9.63
C SER A 105 6.22 -9.45 -10.94
N ARG A 106 7.47 -9.87 -11.05
CA ARG A 106 8.14 -9.95 -12.35
C ARG A 106 7.43 -10.96 -13.28
N ARG A 107 7.58 -10.83 -14.60
CA ARG A 107 6.87 -11.68 -15.57
C ARG A 107 7.51 -13.07 -15.73
N ASP A 108 8.83 -13.10 -15.62
CA ASP A 108 9.72 -14.26 -15.60
C ASP A 108 9.83 -14.88 -14.21
N PHE A 109 9.08 -14.38 -13.22
CA PHE A 109 8.97 -15.02 -11.92
C PHE A 109 8.15 -16.31 -12.07
N ASP A 110 8.86 -17.43 -12.24
CA ASP A 110 8.30 -18.77 -12.36
C ASP A 110 8.52 -19.50 -11.03
N ASP A 111 7.69 -19.17 -10.05
CA ASP A 111 7.55 -19.99 -8.86
C ASP A 111 6.38 -20.96 -9.13
N GLU A 112 6.72 -22.19 -9.55
CA GLU A 112 5.75 -23.22 -9.92
C GLU A 112 4.78 -23.54 -8.76
N ASP A 113 5.19 -23.27 -7.53
CA ASP A 113 4.46 -23.65 -6.32
C ASP A 113 3.42 -22.61 -5.87
N GLU A 114 3.45 -21.38 -6.40
CA GLU A 114 2.56 -20.31 -5.92
C GLU A 114 1.85 -19.55 -7.04
N GLU A 115 0.85 -20.21 -7.65
CA GLU A 115 -0.13 -19.62 -8.59
C GLU A 115 -0.70 -18.29 -8.05
N HIS A 116 -0.66 -18.07 -6.73
CA HIS A 116 -1.13 -16.87 -6.04
C HIS A 116 -0.39 -15.57 -6.33
N TRP A 117 0.87 -15.64 -6.73
CA TRP A 117 1.71 -14.45 -6.93
C TRP A 117 2.00 -14.14 -8.39
N ARG A 118 1.86 -15.13 -9.27
CA ARG A 118 2.03 -14.94 -10.71
C ARG A 118 1.03 -13.91 -11.24
N GLU A 119 1.53 -13.02 -12.09
CA GLU A 119 0.77 -11.93 -12.75
C GLU A 119 -0.07 -11.05 -11.80
N SER A 120 0.36 -10.93 -10.54
CA SER A 120 -0.40 -10.19 -9.53
C SER A 120 0.11 -8.77 -9.34
N ALA A 121 -0.82 -7.83 -9.18
CA ALA A 121 -0.57 -6.45 -8.77
C ALA A 121 -1.25 -6.20 -7.42
N TYR A 122 -0.52 -5.62 -6.48
CA TYR A 122 -0.96 -5.37 -5.12
C TYR A 122 -0.90 -3.87 -4.82
N LEU A 123 -1.99 -3.31 -4.29
CA LEU A 123 -2.04 -1.92 -3.83
C LEU A 123 -1.66 -1.84 -2.36
N ILE A 124 -0.59 -1.11 -2.02
CA ILE A 124 -0.22 -0.84 -0.63
C ILE A 124 -1.29 0.06 -0.02
N THR A 125 -2.04 -0.50 0.93
CA THR A 125 -3.16 0.18 1.61
C THR A 125 -2.77 0.70 2.98
N LYS A 126 -1.72 0.14 3.58
CA LYS A 126 -1.30 0.50 4.93
C LYS A 126 0.19 0.22 5.09
N VAL A 127 0.87 1.17 5.73
CA VAL A 127 2.24 1.01 6.23
C VAL A 127 2.24 1.49 7.67
N GLU A 128 2.54 0.60 8.61
CA GLU A 128 2.56 0.92 10.03
C GLU A 128 3.92 0.55 10.62
N ALA A 129 4.49 1.45 11.40
CA ALA A 129 5.65 1.12 12.22
C ALA A 129 5.31 -0.06 13.13
N SER A 130 6.23 -1.00 13.28
CA SER A 130 6.07 -2.08 14.25
C SER A 130 5.99 -1.46 15.64
N ALA A 131 4.85 -1.63 16.32
CA ALA A 131 4.68 -1.16 17.69
C ALA A 131 5.50 -1.98 18.69
N GLY A 132 6.13 -3.08 18.24
CA GLY A 132 6.81 -4.07 19.07
C GLY A 132 5.87 -4.90 19.95
N VAL A 133 4.66 -4.41 20.23
CA VAL A 133 3.66 -5.08 21.06
C VAL A 133 2.29 -5.03 20.39
N TYR A 134 1.64 -6.19 20.24
CA TYR A 134 0.33 -6.34 19.62
C TYR A 134 -0.64 -7.01 20.58
N ARG A 135 -1.89 -6.55 20.57
CA ARG A 135 -2.98 -7.20 21.32
C ARG A 135 -3.91 -7.88 20.33
N VAL A 136 -4.05 -9.19 20.46
CA VAL A 136 -4.94 -10.00 19.63
C VAL A 136 -6.03 -10.56 20.52
N ALA A 137 -7.27 -10.48 20.05
CA ALA A 137 -8.42 -11.07 20.71
C ALA A 137 -9.10 -12.05 19.76
N ALA A 138 -9.55 -13.19 20.28
CA ALA A 138 -10.50 -14.07 19.63
C ALA A 138 -11.78 -14.09 20.45
N GLU A 139 -12.88 -13.68 19.81
CA GLU A 139 -14.21 -13.59 20.40
C GLU A 139 -15.02 -14.86 20.18
N THR A 140 -14.65 -15.68 19.18
CA THR A 140 -15.31 -16.95 18.86
C THR A 140 -14.36 -18.15 18.94
N VAL A 141 -14.96 -19.34 19.02
CA VAL A 141 -14.23 -20.63 19.04
C VAL A 141 -13.44 -20.80 17.74
N GLU A 142 -14.00 -20.39 16.61
CA GLU A 142 -13.34 -20.46 15.30
C GLU A 142 -12.14 -19.52 15.21
N GLU A 143 -12.27 -18.27 15.70
CA GLU A 143 -11.15 -17.33 15.74
C GLU A 143 -10.02 -17.85 16.63
N ARG A 144 -10.35 -18.44 17.79
CA ARG A 144 -9.36 -19.09 18.65
C ARG A 144 -8.66 -20.24 17.95
N GLN A 145 -9.42 -21.11 17.27
CA GLN A 145 -8.86 -22.24 16.52
C GLN A 145 -7.89 -21.76 15.43
N GLN A 146 -8.23 -20.67 14.72
CA GLN A 146 -7.32 -20.03 13.76
C GLN A 146 -6.05 -19.46 14.39
N LEU A 147 -6.11 -18.98 15.63
CA LEU A 147 -4.91 -18.57 16.36
C LEU A 147 -4.06 -19.79 16.74
N ARG A 148 -4.68 -20.88 17.22
CA ARG A 148 -3.96 -22.13 17.56
C ARG A 148 -3.22 -22.72 16.36
N GLU A 149 -3.84 -22.73 15.19
CA GLU A 149 -3.21 -23.20 13.94
C GLU A 149 -2.00 -22.37 13.49
N LYS A 150 -1.86 -21.14 14.03
CA LYS A 150 -0.74 -20.24 13.76
C LYS A 150 0.35 -20.31 14.82
N VAL A 151 0.19 -21.14 15.85
CA VAL A 151 1.20 -21.32 16.89
C VAL A 151 2.36 -22.13 16.32
N VAL A 152 3.57 -21.64 16.54
CA VAL A 152 4.81 -22.32 16.16
C VAL A 152 5.71 -22.40 17.37
N LEU A 153 6.39 -23.53 17.53
CA LEU A 153 7.41 -23.71 18.57
C LEU A 153 8.75 -23.19 18.03
N GLY A 154 9.33 -22.21 18.74
CA GLY A 154 10.68 -21.75 18.49
C GLY A 154 11.72 -22.81 18.84
N ARG A 155 12.95 -22.66 18.31
CA ARG A 155 14.08 -23.57 18.62
C ARG A 155 14.52 -23.52 20.08
N ASP A 156 14.29 -22.37 20.71
CA ASP A 156 14.45 -22.12 22.14
C ASP A 156 13.36 -22.80 23.00
N GLY A 157 12.37 -23.43 22.38
CA GLY A 157 11.20 -24.00 23.04
C GLY A 157 10.13 -22.96 23.39
N GLU A 158 10.31 -21.68 23.00
CA GLU A 158 9.30 -20.66 23.25
C GLU A 158 8.13 -20.79 22.28
N THR A 159 6.91 -20.67 22.81
CA THR A 159 5.70 -20.63 21.99
C THR A 159 5.57 -19.26 21.32
N ARG A 160 5.57 -19.26 19.99
CA ARG A 160 5.38 -18.06 19.16
C ARG A 160 4.09 -18.18 18.37
N LEU A 161 3.51 -17.05 18.00
CA LEU A 161 2.31 -16.96 17.18
C LEU A 161 2.63 -16.28 15.85
N TRP A 162 2.27 -16.91 14.74
CA TRP A 162 2.37 -16.30 13.42
C TRP A 162 1.32 -15.20 13.26
N PHE A 163 1.78 -13.96 13.30
CA PHE A 163 0.92 -12.78 13.25
C PHE A 163 1.53 -11.73 12.32
N MET A 164 0.75 -11.27 11.35
CA MET A 164 1.15 -10.23 10.38
C MET A 164 2.45 -10.55 9.61
N GLY A 165 2.65 -11.82 9.26
CA GLY A 165 3.83 -12.26 8.49
C GLY A 165 5.09 -12.44 9.32
N LYS A 166 5.00 -12.40 10.66
CA LYS A 166 6.12 -12.67 11.56
C LYS A 166 5.73 -13.64 12.67
N ALA A 167 6.73 -14.35 13.20
CA ALA A 167 6.56 -15.14 14.41
C ALA A 167 6.77 -14.22 15.63
N MET A 168 5.69 -13.88 16.33
CA MET A 168 5.71 -13.04 17.52
C MET A 168 5.75 -13.89 18.78
N ARG A 169 6.50 -13.48 19.79
CA ARG A 169 6.50 -14.14 21.10
C ARG A 169 5.18 -13.89 21.83
N ILE A 170 4.57 -14.90 22.43
CA ILE A 170 3.36 -14.71 23.25
C ILE A 170 3.80 -14.21 24.63
N ALA A 171 3.79 -12.89 24.81
CA ALA A 171 4.22 -12.24 26.06
C ALA A 171 3.20 -12.34 27.19
N ARG A 172 1.90 -12.34 26.86
CA ARG A 172 0.82 -12.56 27.84
C ARG A 172 -0.35 -13.36 27.24
N GLY A 173 -0.99 -14.16 28.08
CA GLY A 173 -2.10 -15.03 27.71
C GLY A 173 -1.62 -16.45 27.36
N ASN A 174 -2.55 -17.37 27.20
CA ASN A 174 -2.29 -18.74 26.78
C ASN A 174 -3.21 -19.08 25.61
N VAL A 175 -2.64 -19.51 24.47
CA VAL A 175 -3.41 -19.86 23.27
C VAL A 175 -4.30 -21.10 23.47
N ASP A 176 -3.95 -21.93 24.46
CA ASP A 176 -4.73 -23.10 24.86
C ASP A 176 -5.85 -22.78 25.86
N ASP A 177 -5.96 -21.52 26.31
CA ASP A 177 -7.05 -21.09 27.18
C ASP A 177 -8.41 -21.30 26.49
N GLU A 178 -9.32 -21.99 27.18
CA GLU A 178 -10.64 -22.30 26.67
C GLU A 178 -11.65 -21.17 26.88
N THR A 179 -11.29 -20.14 27.65
CA THR A 179 -12.15 -18.99 27.92
C THR A 179 -12.22 -18.04 26.73
N LEU A 180 -13.41 -17.46 26.52
CA LEU A 180 -13.64 -16.41 25.54
C LEU A 180 -14.10 -15.13 26.27
N PRO A 181 -13.62 -13.94 25.84
CA PRO A 181 -12.68 -13.73 24.73
C PRO A 181 -11.25 -14.11 25.11
N LEU A 182 -10.57 -14.87 24.22
CA LEU A 182 -9.15 -15.15 24.37
C LEU A 182 -8.37 -13.87 24.05
N ARG A 183 -7.53 -13.41 24.98
CA ARG A 183 -6.70 -12.20 24.80
C ARG A 183 -5.22 -12.55 24.89
N LEU A 184 -4.51 -12.33 23.80
CA LEU A 184 -3.06 -12.52 23.70
C LEU A 184 -2.38 -11.16 23.58
N THR A 185 -1.26 -10.99 24.29
CA THR A 185 -0.30 -9.92 24.01
C THR A 185 0.90 -10.55 23.36
N LEU A 186 1.20 -10.10 22.15
CA LEU A 186 2.32 -10.57 21.34
C LEU A 186 3.42 -9.51 21.39
N GLU A 187 4.66 -9.94 21.47
CA GLU A 187 5.83 -9.07 21.39
C GLU A 187 6.71 -9.50 20.22
N ASP A 188 7.16 -8.53 19.45
CA ASP A 188 8.17 -8.74 18.42
C ASP A 188 9.50 -8.97 19.12
N ALA A 189 9.96 -10.22 19.13
CA ALA A 189 11.25 -10.57 19.71
C ALA A 189 12.41 -9.96 18.91
N SER A 190 12.16 -9.63 17.64
CA SER A 190 13.13 -8.98 16.77
C SER A 190 12.93 -7.46 16.83
N SER A 191 13.63 -6.80 17.74
CA SER A 191 13.68 -5.33 17.84
C SER A 191 14.45 -4.67 16.68
N CYS A 192 14.38 -5.23 15.48
CA CYS A 192 15.08 -4.67 14.33
C CYS A 192 14.43 -3.33 13.91
N ASP A 193 15.22 -2.27 13.98
CA ASP A 193 14.80 -0.94 13.55
C ASP A 193 14.32 -0.97 12.09
N GLY A 194 13.18 -0.31 11.84
CA GLY A 194 12.63 -0.12 10.49
C GLY A 194 11.74 -1.25 9.99
N ASP A 195 11.30 -2.17 10.85
CA ASP A 195 10.47 -3.30 10.43
C ASP A 195 8.97 -2.99 10.39
N ASP A 196 8.62 -1.95 9.63
CA ASP A 196 7.24 -1.56 9.38
C ASP A 196 6.46 -2.72 8.76
N MET A 197 5.20 -2.88 9.14
CA MET A 197 4.29 -3.77 8.45
C MET A 197 3.72 -3.08 7.21
N VAL A 198 3.85 -3.75 6.08
CA VAL A 198 3.31 -3.33 4.78
C VAL A 198 2.14 -4.25 4.45
N ALA A 199 0.91 -3.70 4.43
CA ALA A 199 -0.27 -4.44 3.99
C ALA A 199 -0.73 -3.94 2.61
N ALA A 200 -0.95 -4.89 1.71
CA ALA A 200 -1.43 -4.63 0.37
C ALA A 200 -2.59 -5.54 -0.01
N VAL A 201 -3.41 -5.10 -0.98
CA VAL A 201 -4.53 -5.90 -1.51
C VAL A 201 -4.32 -6.21 -2.98
N ASN A 202 -4.55 -7.46 -3.37
CA ASN A 202 -4.41 -7.91 -4.75
C ASN A 202 -5.52 -7.33 -5.64
N LEU A 203 -5.12 -6.56 -6.64
CA LEU A 203 -5.99 -5.95 -7.64
C LEU A 203 -6.29 -6.90 -8.81
N SER A 204 -5.45 -7.90 -9.09
CA SER A 204 -5.62 -8.78 -10.25
C SER A 204 -6.68 -9.88 -10.04
N ARG A 205 -7.04 -10.17 -8.78
CA ARG A 205 -7.87 -11.33 -8.43
C ARG A 205 -9.31 -10.97 -8.12
N LEU A 206 -10.10 -10.88 -9.18
CA LEU A 206 -11.54 -10.78 -9.02
C LEU A 206 -12.05 -12.05 -8.33
N ARG A 207 -12.82 -11.88 -7.27
CA ARG A 207 -13.52 -13.00 -6.66
C ARG A 207 -14.68 -13.34 -7.57
N VAL A 208 -14.50 -14.36 -8.41
CA VAL A 208 -15.56 -14.82 -9.30
C VAL A 208 -16.68 -15.42 -8.45
N LEU A 209 -17.70 -14.61 -8.16
CA LEU A 209 -18.88 -15.03 -7.37
C LEU A 209 -19.76 -16.03 -8.13
N ASP A 210 -19.52 -16.19 -9.44
CA ASP A 210 -20.27 -17.08 -10.32
C ASP A 210 -19.58 -18.43 -10.59
N ASP A 211 -18.39 -18.69 -10.04
CA ASP A 211 -17.80 -20.04 -10.10
C ASP A 211 -18.54 -20.95 -9.09
N PRO A 212 -19.21 -22.03 -9.54
CA PRO A 212 -19.95 -22.95 -8.66
C PRO A 212 -19.09 -23.55 -7.54
N ARG A 213 -17.78 -23.70 -7.77
CA ARG A 213 -16.81 -24.21 -6.77
C ARG A 213 -16.64 -23.24 -5.59
N HIS A 214 -17.12 -22.01 -5.72
CA HIS A 214 -16.98 -20.93 -4.75
C HIS A 214 -18.32 -20.56 -4.07
N SER A 215 -19.30 -21.46 -4.01
CA SER A 215 -20.61 -21.22 -3.37
C SER A 215 -20.52 -20.63 -1.96
N ARG A 216 -19.58 -21.10 -1.13
CA ARG A 216 -19.30 -20.55 0.21
C ARG A 216 -18.80 -19.10 0.17
N SER A 217 -17.95 -18.79 -0.80
CA SER A 217 -17.43 -17.43 -1.03
C SER A 217 -18.54 -16.47 -1.43
N ARG A 218 -19.44 -16.89 -2.32
CA ARG A 218 -20.62 -16.10 -2.72
C ARG A 218 -21.55 -15.84 -1.55
N LEU A 219 -21.87 -16.86 -0.76
CA LEU A 219 -22.71 -16.70 0.43
C LEU A 219 -22.08 -15.72 1.42
N ARG A 220 -20.76 -15.81 1.67
CA ARG A 220 -20.04 -14.86 2.54
C ARG A 220 -20.11 -13.42 2.03
N ALA A 221 -19.92 -13.21 0.73
CA ALA A 221 -20.06 -11.89 0.12
C ALA A 221 -21.46 -11.31 0.34
N THR A 222 -22.50 -12.04 -0.07
CA THR A 222 -23.90 -11.66 0.12
C THR A 222 -24.25 -11.37 1.58
N LEU A 223 -23.74 -12.17 2.52
CA LEU A 223 -23.96 -11.95 3.95
C LEU A 223 -23.27 -10.69 4.47
N ALA A 224 -22.02 -10.44 4.06
CA ALA A 224 -21.30 -9.22 4.41
C ALA A 224 -21.96 -7.97 3.84
N GLU A 225 -22.42 -8.01 2.59
CA GLU A 225 -23.19 -6.92 1.98
C GLU A 225 -24.49 -6.65 2.74
N ARG A 226 -25.29 -7.69 3.03
CA ARG A 226 -26.54 -7.55 3.79
C ARG A 226 -26.30 -6.98 5.18
N LYS A 227 -25.25 -7.46 5.87
CA LYS A 227 -24.86 -6.94 7.19
C LYS A 227 -24.44 -5.48 7.09
N ALA A 228 -23.62 -5.12 6.12
CA ALA A 228 -23.16 -3.75 5.92
C ALA A 228 -24.31 -2.79 5.59
N TRP A 229 -25.25 -3.17 4.73
CA TRP A 229 -26.41 -2.34 4.41
C TRP A 229 -27.36 -2.15 5.59
N ARG A 230 -27.62 -3.19 6.39
CA ARG A 230 -28.43 -3.07 7.63
C ARG A 230 -27.77 -2.14 8.64
N GLU A 231 -26.46 -2.28 8.80
CA GLU A 231 -25.69 -1.43 9.70
C GLU A 231 -25.62 0.02 9.19
N PHE A 232 -25.51 0.21 7.88
CA PHE A 232 -25.60 1.52 7.24
C PHE A 232 -26.95 2.18 7.51
N GLU A 233 -28.06 1.47 7.29
CA GLU A 233 -29.42 1.94 7.59
C GLU A 233 -29.58 2.35 9.06
N ARG A 234 -29.07 1.50 9.96
CA ARG A 234 -29.09 1.76 11.41
C ARG A 234 -28.32 3.03 11.79
N ARG A 235 -27.16 3.28 11.16
CA ARG A 235 -26.30 4.44 11.48
C ARG A 235 -26.76 5.73 10.82
N TYR A 236 -27.23 5.68 9.58
CA TYR A 236 -27.49 6.87 8.76
C TYR A 236 -28.99 7.13 8.52
N GLY A 237 -29.87 6.33 9.11
CA GLY A 237 -31.32 6.50 9.10
C GLY A 237 -31.97 6.14 7.76
N ALA A 238 -33.19 6.64 7.56
CA ALA A 238 -34.04 6.39 6.39
C ALA A 238 -33.57 7.12 5.12
N PHE A 239 -32.28 7.06 4.82
CA PHE A 239 -31.80 7.40 3.49
C PHE A 239 -32.50 6.48 2.47
N PRO A 240 -32.85 6.94 1.25
CA PRO A 240 -33.50 6.10 0.25
C PRO A 240 -32.61 4.91 -0.14
N LEU A 241 -32.74 3.82 0.61
CA LEU A 241 -31.77 2.73 0.62
C LEU A 241 -31.78 1.97 -0.69
N GLU A 242 -32.94 1.89 -1.34
CA GLU A 242 -33.07 1.38 -2.70
C GLU A 242 -32.26 2.21 -3.71
N ARG A 243 -32.27 3.54 -3.58
CA ARG A 243 -31.51 4.43 -4.46
C ARG A 243 -30.01 4.26 -4.23
N ALA A 244 -29.57 4.16 -2.98
CA ALA A 244 -28.17 3.91 -2.64
C ALA A 244 -27.69 2.56 -3.19
N ARG A 245 -28.49 1.50 -3.03
CA ARG A 245 -28.20 0.16 -3.57
C ARG A 245 -28.14 0.14 -5.09
N ARG A 246 -29.09 0.76 -5.79
CA ARG A 246 -29.09 0.82 -7.27
C ARG A 246 -27.88 1.56 -7.85
N ARG A 247 -27.31 2.49 -7.08
CA ARG A 247 -26.18 3.32 -7.50
C ARG A 247 -24.83 2.83 -7.00
N THR A 248 -24.78 1.82 -6.15
CA THR A 248 -23.53 1.31 -5.61
C THR A 248 -23.30 -0.09 -6.15
N VAL A 249 -22.23 -0.26 -6.92
CA VAL A 249 -21.78 -1.57 -7.40
C VAL A 249 -20.67 -2.05 -6.47
N LEU A 250 -20.85 -3.23 -5.88
CA LEU A 250 -19.84 -3.85 -5.03
C LEU A 250 -19.10 -4.89 -5.84
N GLU A 251 -17.81 -4.69 -6.09
CA GLU A 251 -16.95 -5.68 -6.73
C GLU A 251 -16.06 -6.34 -5.68
N HIS A 252 -16.17 -7.66 -5.54
CA HIS A 252 -15.40 -8.40 -4.55
C HIS A 252 -14.11 -8.97 -5.12
N TYR A 253 -13.00 -8.81 -4.39
CA TYR A 253 -11.67 -9.27 -4.76
C TYR A 253 -11.08 -10.16 -3.66
N ILE A 254 -10.22 -11.09 -4.05
CA ILE A 254 -9.38 -11.84 -3.09
C ILE A 254 -8.14 -10.99 -2.85
N GLY A 255 -8.08 -10.29 -1.71
CA GLY A 255 -7.03 -9.32 -1.43
C GLY A 255 -5.68 -9.94 -1.05
N GLY A 256 -5.66 -11.17 -0.54
CA GLY A 256 -4.42 -11.90 -0.24
C GLY A 256 -4.63 -13.02 0.79
N PRO A 257 -3.57 -13.74 1.18
CA PRO A 257 -3.66 -14.94 2.02
C PRO A 257 -4.05 -14.65 3.48
N VAL A 258 -3.80 -13.44 3.99
CA VAL A 258 -4.08 -13.09 5.38
C VAL A 258 -5.56 -12.73 5.53
N ALA A 259 -6.25 -13.38 6.48
CA ALA A 259 -7.64 -13.06 6.86
C ALA A 259 -8.67 -13.12 5.71
N GLN A 260 -8.54 -14.08 4.78
CA GLN A 260 -9.43 -14.28 3.62
C GLN A 260 -10.94 -14.39 3.95
N SER A 261 -11.29 -14.72 5.19
CA SER A 261 -12.68 -14.84 5.64
C SER A 261 -13.38 -13.51 5.90
N PHE A 262 -12.66 -12.39 5.92
CA PHE A 262 -13.20 -11.07 6.27
C PHE A 262 -12.87 -10.02 5.21
N VAL A 263 -13.73 -9.01 5.11
CA VAL A 263 -13.45 -7.80 4.34
C VAL A 263 -12.34 -7.05 5.05
N SER A 264 -11.17 -6.94 4.41
CA SER A 264 -10.00 -6.27 4.98
C SER A 264 -10.00 -4.79 4.62
N ARG A 265 -10.29 -4.45 3.36
CA ARG A 265 -10.24 -3.10 2.82
C ARG A 265 -11.34 -2.89 1.80
N CYS A 266 -11.81 -1.66 1.70
CA CYS A 266 -12.67 -1.19 0.64
C CYS A 266 -11.99 0.01 -0.03
N VAL A 267 -12.00 0.05 -1.36
CA VAL A 267 -11.47 1.18 -2.14
C VAL A 267 -12.60 1.86 -2.90
N VAL A 268 -12.66 3.20 -2.82
CA VAL A 268 -13.74 4.01 -3.40
C VAL A 268 -13.18 5.27 -4.05
N PHE A 269 -13.49 5.52 -5.34
CA PHE A 269 -12.89 6.60 -6.15
C PHE A 269 -13.49 7.99 -5.98
N VAL A 270 -13.00 8.86 -5.10
CA VAL A 270 -13.60 10.18 -4.86
C VAL A 270 -13.06 11.23 -5.82
N GLY A 271 -13.83 11.54 -6.88
CA GLY A 271 -13.39 12.50 -7.90
C GLY A 271 -12.24 11.91 -8.71
N ASP A 272 -11.07 12.54 -8.62
CA ASP A 272 -9.83 12.12 -9.28
C ASP A 272 -8.84 11.50 -8.27
N SER A 273 -9.34 10.95 -7.16
CA SER A 273 -8.57 10.21 -6.17
C SER A 273 -9.33 8.97 -5.69
N TRP A 274 -8.75 8.20 -4.77
CA TRP A 274 -9.43 7.11 -4.09
C TRP A 274 -9.21 7.17 -2.58
N LEU A 275 -10.17 6.61 -1.85
CA LEU A 275 -10.03 6.34 -0.42
C LEU A 275 -9.87 4.84 -0.19
N VAL A 276 -9.04 4.51 0.80
CA VAL A 276 -8.96 3.16 1.36
C VAL A 276 -9.63 3.18 2.72
N LEU A 277 -10.60 2.30 2.93
CA LEU A 277 -11.43 2.23 4.14
C LEU A 277 -11.35 0.82 4.72
N ASP A 278 -11.35 0.70 6.05
CA ASP A 278 -11.22 -0.60 6.73
C ASP A 278 -12.55 -1.36 6.83
N ASN A 279 -13.68 -0.70 6.55
CA ASN A 279 -14.98 -1.35 6.60
C ASN A 279 -15.92 -0.94 5.47
N LEU A 280 -16.80 -1.89 5.10
CA LEU A 280 -17.75 -1.72 4.01
C LEU A 280 -18.83 -0.67 4.31
N VAL A 281 -19.24 -0.49 5.57
CA VAL A 281 -20.27 0.49 5.96
C VAL A 281 -19.79 1.93 5.72
N GLU A 282 -18.53 2.23 6.03
CA GLU A 282 -17.89 3.52 5.75
C GLU A 282 -17.74 3.74 4.25
N ALA A 283 -17.37 2.71 3.49
CA ALA A 283 -17.32 2.79 2.04
C ALA A 283 -18.67 3.14 1.43
N LEU A 284 -19.75 2.49 1.89
CA LEU A 284 -21.13 2.82 1.51
C LEU A 284 -21.51 4.25 1.92
N ALA A 285 -21.06 4.72 3.09
CA ALA A 285 -21.32 6.09 3.52
C ALA A 285 -20.62 7.12 2.63
N VAL A 286 -19.39 6.85 2.20
CA VAL A 286 -18.66 7.70 1.26
C VAL A 286 -19.34 7.73 -0.11
N THR A 287 -19.83 6.60 -0.64
CA THR A 287 -20.54 6.59 -1.95
C THR A 287 -21.81 7.43 -1.89
N VAL A 288 -22.57 7.36 -0.79
CA VAL A 288 -23.81 8.11 -0.60
C VAL A 288 -23.56 9.60 -0.37
N SER A 289 -22.50 9.95 0.37
CA SER A 289 -22.23 11.34 0.81
C SER A 289 -21.68 12.26 -0.27
N ARG A 290 -21.19 11.72 -1.40
CA ARG A 290 -20.62 12.51 -2.52
C ARG A 290 -21.51 13.59 -3.10
N ARG A 291 -22.80 13.58 -2.77
CA ARG A 291 -23.73 14.63 -3.19
C ARG A 291 -23.51 15.98 -2.52
N LYS A 292 -22.73 16.08 -1.43
CA LYS A 292 -22.60 17.32 -0.65
C LYS A 292 -21.19 17.92 -0.59
N GLN A 293 -20.20 17.30 -1.23
CA GLN A 293 -18.81 17.74 -1.09
C GLN A 293 -18.44 18.79 -2.16
N PRO A 294 -17.91 19.96 -1.77
CA PRO A 294 -17.25 20.88 -2.71
C PRO A 294 -15.99 20.23 -3.31
N LYS A 295 -15.55 20.67 -4.50
CA LYS A 295 -14.39 20.13 -5.21
C LYS A 295 -13.14 20.15 -4.32
N VAL A 296 -12.57 18.96 -4.05
CA VAL A 296 -11.23 18.81 -3.44
C VAL A 296 -10.25 18.48 -4.56
N ALA A 297 -9.07 19.11 -4.55
CA ALA A 297 -8.04 18.93 -5.58
C ALA A 297 -7.44 17.52 -5.54
N ALA A 298 -7.04 17.01 -6.71
CA ALA A 298 -6.44 15.68 -6.89
C ALA A 298 -5.04 15.60 -6.28
N GLY A 299 -4.70 14.46 -5.66
CA GLY A 299 -3.33 14.14 -5.23
C GLY A 299 -3.06 14.20 -3.73
N ASP A 300 -3.93 14.84 -2.95
CA ASP A 300 -3.85 14.81 -1.49
C ASP A 300 -4.65 13.65 -0.91
N PHE A 301 -4.04 12.89 0.01
CA PHE A 301 -4.75 12.01 0.93
C PHE A 301 -5.60 12.86 1.88
N THR A 302 -6.65 13.47 1.33
CA THR A 302 -7.52 14.35 2.09
C THR A 302 -8.50 13.49 2.84
N ARG A 303 -8.32 13.43 4.16
CA ARG A 303 -9.26 12.82 5.08
C ARG A 303 -10.56 13.63 5.02
N LEU A 304 -11.56 13.10 4.31
CA LEU A 304 -12.86 13.75 4.15
C LEU A 304 -13.52 13.95 5.51
N CYS A 305 -13.74 15.20 5.89
CA CYS A 305 -14.71 15.55 6.91
C CYS A 305 -16.09 15.19 6.36
N LEU A 306 -16.63 14.04 6.78
CA LEU A 306 -18.07 13.79 6.68
C LEU A 306 -18.79 14.88 7.51
N PRO A 307 -20.01 15.29 7.13
CA PRO A 307 -20.77 16.26 7.92
C PRO A 307 -20.76 15.85 9.38
N SER A 308 -20.36 16.77 10.27
CA SER A 308 -20.22 16.55 11.71
C SER A 308 -21.51 15.98 12.31
N HIS A 309 -21.58 14.65 12.44
CA HIS A 309 -22.51 13.98 13.32
C HIS A 309 -21.76 13.72 14.63
N ARG A 310 -22.38 14.02 15.78
CA ARG A 310 -21.78 14.02 17.12
C ARG A 310 -21.15 12.69 17.60
N ASP A 311 -21.17 11.64 16.78
CA ASP A 311 -20.71 10.29 17.11
C ASP A 311 -19.38 9.89 16.44
N LEU A 312 -18.71 10.80 15.73
CA LEU A 312 -17.41 10.54 15.07
C LEU A 312 -16.19 10.99 15.90
N ASP A 313 -16.41 11.54 17.09
CA ASP A 313 -15.35 12.04 17.96
C ASP A 313 -14.71 10.90 18.76
N GLY A 314 -13.60 10.37 18.24
CA GLY A 314 -12.75 9.44 19.01
C GLY A 314 -11.62 8.75 18.26
N LYS A 315 -11.57 8.80 16.93
CA LYS A 315 -10.49 8.17 16.12
C LYS A 315 -9.87 9.08 15.05
N LEU A 316 -10.00 10.40 15.20
CA LEU A 316 -9.43 11.39 14.29
C LEU A 316 -8.30 12.17 15.01
N VAL A 317 -7.05 11.71 14.91
CA VAL A 317 -5.87 12.48 15.33
C VAL A 317 -4.86 12.64 14.17
N GLN A 318 -4.56 13.92 13.93
CA GLN A 318 -3.44 14.66 13.31
C GLN A 318 -2.50 14.01 12.28
N VAL A 319 -2.42 14.64 11.10
CA VAL A 319 -1.18 15.28 10.57
C VAL A 319 -1.63 16.45 9.68
N LEU A 320 -1.34 17.70 10.06
CA LEU A 320 -1.06 18.86 9.18
C LEU A 320 -0.57 20.01 10.08
N ARG A 321 0.75 20.20 10.18
CA ARG A 321 1.34 21.46 10.65
C ARG A 321 2.69 21.70 9.96
N GLN A 322 2.63 22.44 8.85
CA GLN A 322 3.68 23.12 8.05
C GLN A 322 3.07 23.18 6.63
N ASP A 323 2.74 24.30 6.00
CA ASP A 323 3.27 25.65 6.04
C ASP A 323 2.15 26.68 5.97
N ARG A 324 2.18 27.68 6.84
CA ARG A 324 1.45 28.93 6.63
C ARG A 324 2.22 30.11 7.18
N GLU A 325 3.42 30.32 6.63
CA GLU A 325 4.08 31.62 6.65
C GLU A 325 4.42 32.01 5.21
N ARG A 326 3.46 32.67 4.57
CA ARG A 326 3.69 33.72 3.55
C ARG A 326 2.37 34.46 3.40
N GLY A 327 2.32 35.62 4.07
CA GLY A 327 1.22 36.56 3.98
C GLY A 327 1.16 37.26 2.62
N PHE A 328 -0.01 37.84 2.36
CA PHE A 328 -0.42 38.90 1.44
C PHE A 328 -1.90 38.56 1.16
N GLY A 329 -2.91 39.24 1.71
CA GLY A 329 -3.13 40.68 1.69
C GLY A 329 -4.20 40.95 0.62
N GLY A 330 -5.48 40.84 0.97
CA GLY A 330 -6.61 41.07 0.07
C GLY A 330 -7.90 41.26 0.87
N THR A 331 -8.49 42.44 0.70
CA THR A 331 -9.60 43.03 1.43
C THR A 331 -10.94 42.37 1.15
N GLU A 332 -11.78 42.30 2.17
CA GLU A 332 -13.21 41.99 2.12
C GLU A 332 -13.95 43.15 1.44
N GLU A 333 -14.76 42.86 0.41
CA GLU A 333 -16.02 43.54 0.07
C GLU A 333 -16.71 42.84 -1.11
N GLU A 334 -18.06 42.91 -1.12
CA GLU A 334 -19.04 42.43 -2.11
C GLU A 334 -19.62 41.00 -1.94
N GLU A 335 -20.65 40.96 -1.08
CA GLU A 335 -21.79 40.04 -1.17
C GLU A 335 -22.80 40.48 -2.27
N GLU A 336 -23.61 39.51 -2.71
CA GLU A 336 -24.94 39.66 -3.35
C GLU A 336 -25.05 40.10 -4.83
N GLU A 337 -24.75 39.21 -5.78
CA GLU A 337 -25.51 39.17 -7.06
C GLU A 337 -25.32 37.87 -7.88
N ASP A 338 -25.72 36.67 -7.40
CA ASP A 338 -25.56 35.48 -8.27
C ASP A 338 -26.57 34.31 -8.12
N LYS A 339 -27.84 34.63 -7.88
CA LYS A 339 -28.93 33.61 -7.87
C LYS A 339 -29.95 33.73 -9.00
N SER A 340 -29.80 34.70 -9.91
CA SER A 340 -30.76 34.94 -11.01
C SER A 340 -30.22 34.55 -12.40
N ASN A 341 -28.90 34.51 -12.61
CA ASN A 341 -28.29 34.28 -13.93
C ASN A 341 -28.30 32.81 -14.40
N SER A 342 -28.29 31.83 -13.49
CA SER A 342 -28.23 30.41 -13.89
C SER A 342 -29.56 29.88 -14.47
N LYS A 343 -30.70 30.52 -14.17
CA LYS A 343 -32.02 30.11 -14.69
C LYS A 343 -32.36 30.72 -16.06
N TRP A 344 -31.71 31.83 -16.43
CA TRP A 344 -31.90 32.49 -17.72
C TRP A 344 -31.09 31.79 -18.84
N LEU A 345 -29.87 31.33 -18.54
CA LEU A 345 -28.98 30.69 -19.53
C LEU A 345 -29.51 29.35 -20.06
N VAL A 346 -30.21 28.58 -19.23
CA VAL A 346 -30.85 27.31 -19.65
C VAL A 346 -32.06 27.54 -20.56
N ARG A 347 -32.70 28.71 -20.51
CA ARG A 347 -33.80 29.07 -21.41
C ARG A 347 -33.32 29.55 -22.78
N LEU A 348 -32.15 30.19 -22.87
CA LEU A 348 -31.61 30.62 -24.17
C LEU A 348 -31.14 29.45 -25.04
N ALA A 349 -30.49 28.45 -24.45
CA ALA A 349 -30.04 27.26 -25.19
C ALA A 349 -31.19 26.42 -25.77
N LYS A 350 -32.43 26.62 -25.30
CA LYS A 350 -33.63 25.96 -25.79
C LYS A 350 -34.36 26.74 -26.89
N ALA A 351 -33.95 27.98 -27.17
CA ALA A 351 -34.61 28.88 -28.12
C ALA A 351 -33.90 28.99 -29.49
N GLU A 352 -32.65 28.54 -29.64
CA GLU A 352 -31.89 28.63 -30.91
C GLU A 352 -32.00 27.39 -31.83
N LEU A 353 -33.12 26.67 -31.79
CA LEU A 353 -33.42 25.58 -32.73
C LEU A 353 -34.73 25.82 -33.48
N CYS A 354 -34.89 27.03 -34.03
CA CYS A 354 -35.88 27.38 -35.06
C CYS A 354 -35.38 28.62 -35.81
N LEU A 355 -34.56 28.44 -36.85
CA LEU A 355 -34.37 29.46 -37.89
C LEU A 355 -34.50 28.75 -39.25
N ASP A 356 -35.58 29.10 -39.96
CA ASP A 356 -35.79 28.81 -41.38
C ASP A 356 -34.86 29.68 -42.23
N ASP A 357 -34.31 29.11 -43.31
CA ASP A 357 -33.19 29.65 -44.11
C ASP A 357 -33.55 30.76 -45.12
N ASP A 358 -34.79 31.26 -45.21
CA ASP A 358 -35.24 32.09 -46.34
C ASP A 358 -35.90 33.43 -45.97
N ALA A 359 -35.18 34.35 -45.31
CA ALA A 359 -35.60 35.75 -45.19
C ALA A 359 -34.47 36.76 -45.49
N PRO A 360 -34.68 37.75 -46.38
CA PRO A 360 -33.66 38.74 -46.72
C PRO A 360 -33.52 39.81 -45.61
N PHE A 361 -32.28 40.03 -45.18
CA PHE A 361 -31.90 41.06 -44.19
C PHE A 361 -32.19 42.49 -44.67
N PRO A 362 -32.80 43.36 -43.85
CA PRO A 362 -32.73 44.80 -44.07
C PRO A 362 -31.45 45.37 -43.45
N ALA A 363 -30.79 46.23 -44.23
CA ALA A 363 -29.64 47.00 -43.79
C ALA A 363 -30.05 48.21 -42.93
N ALA A 364 -29.14 48.59 -42.03
CA ALA A 364 -29.06 49.81 -41.22
C ALA A 364 -29.72 49.78 -39.82
N ALA A 365 -28.87 49.68 -38.78
CA ALA A 365 -28.63 50.76 -37.79
C ALA A 365 -28.00 50.23 -36.48
N ALA A 366 -26.83 50.81 -36.16
CA ALA A 366 -26.30 51.07 -34.81
C ALA A 366 -25.74 49.94 -33.91
N PRO A 367 -24.82 50.31 -33.00
CA PRO A 367 -23.67 49.49 -32.59
C PRO A 367 -23.81 48.96 -31.16
N LYS A 368 -23.75 47.64 -30.95
CA LYS A 368 -23.45 47.01 -29.64
C LYS A 368 -23.26 45.48 -29.69
N ALA A 369 -22.84 44.90 -30.81
CA ALA A 369 -22.58 43.46 -30.93
C ALA A 369 -21.10 43.10 -30.66
N LYS A 370 -20.49 43.64 -29.59
CA LYS A 370 -19.12 43.28 -29.17
C LYS A 370 -19.01 42.74 -27.74
N ILE A 371 -20.13 42.50 -27.05
CA ILE A 371 -20.16 41.98 -25.66
C ILE A 371 -20.92 40.64 -25.55
N LEU A 372 -21.28 39.99 -26.67
CA LEU A 372 -21.89 38.64 -26.66
C LEU A 372 -21.09 37.62 -27.49
N ALA A 373 -19.82 37.92 -27.78
CA ALA A 373 -18.82 36.90 -28.06
C ALA A 373 -18.09 36.52 -26.76
N VAL A 374 -18.83 36.33 -25.66
CA VAL A 374 -18.32 35.59 -24.50
C VAL A 374 -18.21 34.14 -24.94
N ASN A 375 -17.05 33.86 -25.52
CA ASN A 375 -16.44 32.59 -25.87
C ASN A 375 -17.43 31.41 -25.91
N ALA A 376 -18.07 31.19 -27.06
CA ALA A 376 -18.90 30.00 -27.30
C ALA A 376 -18.15 28.70 -26.91
N ARG A 377 -16.82 28.70 -26.98
CA ARG A 377 -15.95 27.63 -26.48
C ARG A 377 -16.04 27.43 -24.96
N SER A 378 -16.05 28.50 -24.18
CA SER A 378 -16.26 28.47 -22.72
C SER A 378 -17.65 27.98 -22.35
N LEU A 379 -18.69 28.38 -23.10
CA LEU A 379 -20.05 27.89 -22.89
C LEU A 379 -20.21 26.42 -23.28
N VAL A 380 -19.58 25.99 -24.38
CA VAL A 380 -19.54 24.57 -24.77
C VAL A 380 -18.72 23.73 -23.80
N GLU A 381 -17.61 24.25 -23.26
CA GLU A 381 -16.82 23.58 -22.21
C GLU A 381 -17.58 23.51 -20.89
N THR A 382 -18.30 24.57 -20.52
CA THR A 382 -19.16 24.59 -19.32
C THR A 382 -20.36 23.65 -19.50
N ALA A 383 -20.97 23.61 -20.69
CA ALA A 383 -22.07 22.70 -21.01
C ALA A 383 -21.59 21.24 -21.10
N ARG A 384 -20.39 20.97 -21.61
CA ARG A 384 -19.77 19.64 -21.57
C ARG A 384 -19.43 19.22 -20.15
N ALA A 385 -18.91 20.12 -19.32
CA ALA A 385 -18.65 19.87 -17.91
C ALA A 385 -19.94 19.62 -17.13
N ALA A 386 -21.01 20.38 -17.40
CA ALA A 386 -22.34 20.21 -16.83
C ALA A 386 -22.98 18.88 -17.28
N ALA A 387 -22.93 18.56 -18.58
CA ALA A 387 -23.42 17.29 -19.13
C ALA A 387 -22.59 16.07 -18.68
N HIS A 388 -21.30 16.24 -18.37
CA HIS A 388 -20.47 15.22 -17.71
C HIS A 388 -20.84 15.07 -16.24
N LEU A 389 -21.19 16.16 -15.55
CA LEU A 389 -21.69 16.11 -14.17
C LEU A 389 -23.04 15.41 -14.10
N GLU A 390 -23.97 15.74 -14.99
CA GLU A 390 -25.31 15.13 -15.06
C GLU A 390 -25.22 13.64 -15.46
N ARG A 391 -24.36 13.28 -16.43
CA ARG A 391 -24.08 11.85 -16.73
C ARG A 391 -23.41 11.12 -15.55
N ARG A 392 -22.60 11.81 -14.74
CA ARG A 392 -22.03 11.24 -13.51
C ARG A 392 -23.04 11.12 -12.38
N GLU A 393 -24.09 11.94 -12.33
CA GLU A 393 -25.16 11.83 -11.31
C GLU A 393 -26.00 10.55 -11.44
N GLU A 394 -25.94 9.88 -12.60
CA GLU A 394 -26.54 8.56 -12.85
C GLU A 394 -25.53 7.43 -12.94
N SER A 395 -24.22 7.72 -13.03
CA SER A 395 -23.21 6.69 -12.99
C SER A 395 -23.21 5.97 -11.64
N SER A 396 -23.24 4.65 -11.68
CA SER A 396 -23.02 3.85 -10.48
C SER A 396 -21.61 4.10 -9.95
N VAL A 397 -21.46 4.14 -8.63
CA VAL A 397 -20.18 4.20 -7.95
C VAL A 397 -19.75 2.77 -7.64
N VAL A 398 -18.58 2.38 -8.14
CA VAL A 398 -17.97 1.09 -7.82
C VAL A 398 -17.23 1.19 -6.47
N VAL A 399 -17.46 0.21 -5.60
CA VAL A 399 -16.71 -0.02 -4.37
C VAL A 399 -15.98 -1.34 -4.55
N TYR A 400 -14.65 -1.30 -4.55
CA TYR A 400 -13.82 -2.50 -4.60
C TYR A 400 -13.67 -3.05 -3.18
N VAL A 401 -14.17 -4.26 -2.93
CA VAL A 401 -14.22 -4.90 -1.62
C VAL A 401 -13.23 -6.05 -1.57
N PHE A 402 -12.14 -5.88 -0.84
CA PHE A 402 -11.06 -6.86 -0.75
C PHE A 402 -11.23 -7.78 0.46
N TRP A 403 -11.18 -9.08 0.21
CA TRP A 403 -11.26 -10.13 1.22
C TRP A 403 -9.86 -10.63 1.55
N GLY A 404 -9.44 -10.44 2.80
CA GLY A 404 -8.06 -10.64 3.19
C GLY A 404 -7.08 -9.66 2.54
N TYR A 405 -5.79 -9.81 2.85
CA TYR A 405 -4.71 -8.95 2.37
C TYR A 405 -3.41 -9.74 2.30
N ALA A 406 -2.43 -9.22 1.57
CA ALA A 406 -1.05 -9.67 1.65
C ALA A 406 -0.28 -8.75 2.60
N ALA A 407 0.64 -9.34 3.36
CA ALA A 407 1.41 -8.62 4.37
C ALA A 407 2.88 -9.01 4.26
N TRP A 408 3.74 -8.01 4.36
CA TRP A 408 5.17 -8.18 4.46
C TRP A 408 5.68 -7.34 5.63
N SER A 409 6.77 -7.79 6.22
CA SER A 409 7.67 -6.86 6.90
C SER A 409 8.34 -5.96 5.84
N ARG A 410 8.66 -4.70 6.16
CA ARG A 410 9.35 -3.80 5.22
C ARG A 410 10.67 -4.42 4.78
N VAL A 411 11.39 -5.02 5.72
CA VAL A 411 12.66 -5.71 5.46
C VAL A 411 12.45 -6.89 4.51
N GLN A 412 11.42 -7.72 4.73
CA GLN A 412 11.07 -8.82 3.84
C GLN A 412 10.76 -8.33 2.42
N LEU A 413 9.90 -7.32 2.28
CA LEU A 413 9.54 -6.78 0.96
C LEU A 413 10.76 -6.22 0.22
N LEU A 414 11.64 -5.50 0.91
CA LEU A 414 12.89 -5.00 0.33
C LEU A 414 13.83 -6.14 -0.08
N ALA A 415 13.90 -7.21 0.71
CA ALA A 415 14.72 -8.38 0.41
C ALA A 415 14.22 -9.16 -0.81
N GLU A 416 12.90 -9.34 -0.96
CA GLU A 416 12.29 -9.96 -2.14
C GLU A 416 12.43 -9.05 -3.37
N THR A 417 12.33 -7.74 -3.18
CA THR A 417 12.55 -6.76 -4.26
C THR A 417 14.02 -6.72 -4.70
N ALA A 418 14.97 -6.79 -3.77
CA ALA A 418 16.41 -6.86 -4.06
C ALA A 418 16.79 -8.14 -4.84
N ARG A 419 16.06 -9.24 -4.63
CA ARG A 419 16.16 -10.46 -5.44
C ARG A 419 15.62 -10.30 -6.86
N GLY A 420 14.83 -9.26 -7.10
CA GLY A 420 14.22 -8.98 -8.40
C GLY A 420 12.82 -9.56 -8.57
N HIS A 421 12.23 -10.15 -7.52
CA HIS A 421 10.91 -10.80 -7.61
C HIS A 421 9.77 -9.77 -7.80
N TRP A 422 9.94 -8.58 -7.22
CA TRP A 422 8.95 -7.51 -7.22
C TRP A 422 9.48 -6.25 -7.89
N GLY A 423 8.60 -5.60 -8.64
CA GLY A 423 8.75 -4.20 -9.04
C GLY A 423 7.76 -3.33 -8.28
N LEU A 424 8.10 -2.05 -8.10
CA LEU A 424 7.22 -1.08 -7.45
C LEU A 424 6.99 0.15 -8.33
N CYS A 425 5.79 0.74 -8.25
CA CYS A 425 5.48 2.02 -8.88
C CYS A 425 4.41 2.77 -8.08
N ARG A 426 4.14 4.04 -8.42
CA ARG A 426 2.96 4.74 -7.87
C ARG A 426 1.69 4.20 -8.52
N ALA A 427 0.62 4.06 -7.76
CA ALA A 427 -0.69 3.75 -8.33
C ALA A 427 -1.26 4.99 -9.03
N ASP A 428 -1.96 4.78 -10.14
CA ASP A 428 -2.80 5.76 -10.81
C ASP A 428 -4.26 5.26 -10.85
N LEU A 429 -5.22 6.16 -11.06
CA LEU A 429 -6.64 5.80 -11.13
C LEU A 429 -6.94 4.71 -12.15
N GLU A 430 -6.31 4.83 -13.33
CA GLU A 430 -6.49 3.90 -14.44
C GLU A 430 -6.10 2.47 -14.05
N ASP A 431 -5.19 2.28 -13.08
CA ASP A 431 -4.77 0.95 -12.63
C ASP A 431 -5.91 0.19 -11.95
N LEU A 432 -6.81 0.90 -11.28
CA LEU A 432 -7.98 0.34 -10.63
C LEU A 432 -9.18 0.23 -11.60
N GLU A 433 -9.28 1.10 -12.60
CA GLU A 433 -10.34 1.04 -13.61
C GLU A 433 -10.12 -0.07 -14.66
N ARG A 434 -8.87 -0.46 -14.89
CA ARG A 434 -8.52 -1.58 -15.78
C ARG A 434 -9.12 -2.90 -15.32
N ARG A 435 -9.38 -3.77 -16.30
CA ARG A 435 -9.84 -5.14 -16.03
C ARG A 435 -8.81 -5.88 -15.18
N PRO A 436 -9.23 -6.68 -14.18
CA PRO A 436 -8.30 -7.35 -13.27
C PRO A 436 -7.17 -8.12 -13.95
N SER A 437 -7.45 -8.81 -15.06
CA SER A 437 -6.47 -9.56 -15.86
C SER A 437 -5.44 -8.69 -16.60
N GLU A 438 -5.73 -7.41 -16.80
CA GLU A 438 -4.86 -6.47 -17.53
C GLU A 438 -4.00 -5.63 -16.59
N ARG A 439 -4.39 -5.50 -15.32
CA ARG A 439 -3.77 -4.59 -14.35
C ARG A 439 -2.27 -4.80 -14.25
N ARG A 440 -1.81 -6.04 -14.08
CA ARG A 440 -0.37 -6.31 -13.97
C ARG A 440 0.39 -5.90 -15.24
N ARG A 441 -0.08 -6.30 -16.42
CA ARG A 441 0.59 -6.02 -17.70
C ARG A 441 0.74 -4.51 -17.94
N ALA A 442 -0.29 -3.74 -17.59
CA ALA A 442 -0.27 -2.29 -17.74
C ALA A 442 0.77 -1.56 -16.88
N LEU A 443 1.37 -2.23 -15.88
CA LEU A 443 2.42 -1.66 -15.05
C LEU A 443 3.83 -1.85 -15.61
N GLU A 444 4.02 -2.68 -16.64
CA GLU A 444 5.35 -3.15 -17.07
C GLU A 444 6.34 -2.00 -17.34
N ASP A 445 5.89 -0.92 -17.99
CA ASP A 445 6.72 0.24 -18.30
C ASP A 445 6.92 1.22 -17.12
N ARG A 446 6.15 1.07 -16.03
CA ARG A 446 6.17 1.95 -14.85
C ARG A 446 6.89 1.36 -13.67
N LEU A 447 7.10 0.04 -13.66
CA LEU A 447 7.74 -0.66 -12.55
C LEU A 447 9.21 -0.28 -12.43
N VAL A 448 9.59 0.09 -11.21
CA VAL A 448 10.98 0.29 -10.81
C VAL A 448 11.42 -0.97 -10.07
N PHE A 449 12.47 -1.61 -10.59
CA PHE A 449 13.11 -2.76 -9.97
C PHE A 449 14.36 -2.33 -9.21
N ALA A 450 14.79 -3.15 -8.26
CA ALA A 450 16.10 -3.00 -7.64
C ALA A 450 17.22 -3.12 -8.70
N PRO A 451 18.36 -2.43 -8.50
CA PRO A 451 19.54 -2.66 -9.35
C PRO A 451 20.00 -4.12 -9.25
N ILE A 452 20.68 -4.60 -10.29
CA ILE A 452 21.28 -5.94 -10.27
C ILE A 452 22.43 -5.91 -9.26
N THR A 453 22.37 -6.79 -8.28
CA THR A 453 23.37 -6.92 -7.22
C THR A 453 23.65 -8.40 -6.93
N ALA A 454 24.55 -8.67 -5.98
CA ALA A 454 24.77 -10.03 -5.49
C ALA A 454 23.51 -10.68 -4.88
N MET A 455 22.47 -9.91 -4.51
CA MET A 455 21.19 -10.44 -4.05
C MET A 455 20.25 -10.85 -5.17
N THR A 456 20.45 -10.35 -6.39
CA THR A 456 19.54 -10.64 -7.51
C THR A 456 19.58 -12.12 -7.83
N ASP A 457 18.41 -12.72 -8.04
CA ASP A 457 18.32 -14.11 -8.44
C ASP A 457 19.16 -14.35 -9.71
N SER A 458 19.89 -15.46 -9.75
CA SER A 458 20.83 -15.74 -10.84
C SER A 458 20.13 -15.87 -12.20
N ALA A 459 18.90 -16.40 -12.22
CA ALA A 459 18.10 -16.47 -13.44
C ALA A 459 17.75 -15.07 -13.95
N ILE A 460 17.38 -14.18 -13.03
CA ILE A 460 17.05 -12.78 -13.32
C ILE A 460 18.28 -12.00 -13.78
N ALA A 461 19.43 -12.21 -13.13
CA ALA A 461 20.67 -11.56 -13.50
C ALA A 461 21.14 -12.00 -14.89
N ALA A 462 21.00 -13.29 -15.23
CA ALA A 462 21.32 -13.84 -16.54
C ALA A 462 20.43 -13.28 -17.65
N ASP A 463 19.10 -13.23 -17.45
CA ASP A 463 18.17 -12.62 -18.41
C ASP A 463 18.50 -11.14 -18.66
N ALA A 464 18.81 -10.39 -17.60
CA ALA A 464 19.17 -8.98 -17.76
C ALA A 464 20.48 -8.79 -18.53
N ALA A 465 21.49 -9.63 -18.31
CA ALA A 465 22.76 -9.61 -19.05
C ALA A 465 22.60 -9.97 -20.53
N LEU A 466 21.59 -10.78 -20.88
CA LEU A 466 21.27 -11.10 -22.28
C LEU A 466 20.55 -9.96 -23.02
N ARG A 467 19.92 -9.03 -22.29
CA ARG A 467 19.18 -7.89 -22.87
C ARG A 467 20.02 -6.61 -23.02
N SER A 468 21.15 -6.53 -22.31
CA SER A 468 22.13 -5.44 -22.40
C SER A 468 23.14 -5.71 -23.51
#